data_AF-A0AAX1C569-F1
#
_entry.id   AF-A0AAX1C569-F1
#
_cell.length_a   1.000
_cell.length_b   1.000
_cell.length_c   1.000
_cell.angle_alpha   90.00
_cell.angle_beta   90.00
_cell.angle_gamma   90.00
#
_symmetry.space_group_name_H-M   'P 1'
#
loop_
_entity.id
_entity.type
_entity.pdbx_description
1 polymer ?
#
loop_
_entity_poly.entity_id
_entity_poly.type
_entity_poly.pdbx_seq_one_letter_code
_entity_poly.pdbx_strand_id
1 'polypeptide(L)'
;MGEYFAAMKAGLKPFEYRLDNAYWRRRLIGRDYEQLVITWGYPARSDMSRRLILPWLGYEMQTITHPHFGDKPVNVFAIRISDGVCE
;
A
#
# COMPACT_ATOMS: atom_id res chain seq x y z
N MET A 1 -13.09 13.92 0.86
CA MET A 1 -11.81 13.20 1.10
C MET A 1 -12.17 11.74 1.29
N GLY A 2 -11.55 10.79 0.57
CA GLY A 2 -11.86 9.37 0.79
C GLY A 2 -11.37 8.92 2.17
N GLU A 3 -12.24 8.33 2.98
CA GLU A 3 -11.96 7.90 4.36
C GLU A 3 -10.71 7.00 4.46
N TYR A 4 -10.47 6.18 3.43
CA TYR A 4 -9.27 5.33 3.34
C TYR A 4 -7.95 6.11 3.22
N PHE A 5 -7.93 7.25 2.51
CA PHE A 5 -6.71 8.04 2.36
C PHE A 5 -6.40 8.85 3.63
N ALA A 6 -7.45 9.31 4.32
CA ALA A 6 -7.30 9.93 5.64
C ALA A 6 -6.75 8.91 6.66
N ALA A 7 -7.22 7.67 6.64
CA ALA A 7 -6.70 6.60 7.51
C ALA A 7 -5.24 6.22 7.21
N MET A 8 -4.83 6.19 5.93
CA MET A 8 -3.42 6.00 5.55
C MET A 8 -2.56 7.18 6.04
N LYS A 9 -3.04 8.42 5.88
CA LYS A 9 -2.34 9.63 6.34
C LYS A 9 -2.25 9.71 7.87
N ALA A 10 -3.25 9.17 8.57
CA ALA A 10 -3.29 9.08 10.02
C ALA A 10 -2.47 7.91 10.59
N GLY A 11 -1.78 7.12 9.75
CA GLY A 11 -0.97 5.98 10.19
C GLY A 11 -1.78 4.78 10.69
N LEU A 12 -3.12 4.82 10.61
CA LEU A 12 -4.02 3.75 11.06
C LEU A 12 -3.97 2.51 10.15
N LYS A 13 -3.41 2.65 8.94
CA LYS A 13 -3.24 1.53 8.00
C LYS A 13 -1.76 1.27 7.74
N PRO A 14 -1.12 0.34 8.46
CA PRO A 14 0.32 0.08 8.34
C PRO A 14 0.70 -0.60 7.02
N PHE A 15 -0.26 -1.23 6.33
CA PHE A 15 -0.02 -1.98 5.11
C PHE A 15 -0.94 -1.58 3.96
N GLU A 16 -0.38 -1.48 2.76
CA GLU A 16 -1.12 -1.54 1.50
C GLU A 16 -1.10 -2.97 0.97
N TYR A 17 -2.29 -3.57 0.89
CA TYR A 17 -2.46 -4.92 0.39
C TYR A 17 -2.62 -4.92 -1.13
N ARG A 18 -1.75 -5.64 -1.81
CA ARG A 18 -1.82 -5.88 -3.26
C ARG A 18 -1.95 -7.37 -3.51
N LEU A 19 -2.89 -7.78 -4.36
CA LEU A 19 -3.11 -9.18 -4.68
C LEU A 19 -1.84 -9.84 -5.22
N ASP A 20 -1.54 -11.06 -4.76
CA ASP A 20 -0.47 -11.87 -5.35
C ASP A 20 -0.87 -12.33 -6.75
N ASN A 21 -0.56 -11.51 -7.75
CA ASN A 21 -0.78 -11.83 -9.15
C ASN A 21 0.51 -11.61 -9.94
N ALA A 22 0.58 -12.15 -11.17
CA ALA A 22 1.77 -12.03 -12.01
C ALA A 22 2.18 -10.57 -12.26
N TYR A 23 1.24 -9.63 -12.23
CA TYR A 23 1.51 -8.21 -12.40
C TYR A 23 2.30 -7.62 -11.22
N TRP A 24 1.86 -7.86 -9.98
CA TRP A 24 2.54 -7.39 -8.77
C TRP A 24 3.82 -8.17 -8.50
N ARG A 25 3.83 -9.47 -8.74
CA ARG A 25 5.03 -10.32 -8.62
C ARG A 25 6.20 -9.78 -9.45
N ARG A 26 5.96 -9.36 -10.69
CA ARG A 26 6.99 -8.78 -11.56
C ARG A 26 7.53 -7.42 -11.09
N ARG A 27 6.75 -6.70 -10.28
CA ARG A 27 7.12 -5.39 -9.72
C ARG A 27 7.78 -5.51 -8.36
N LEU A 28 7.41 -6.49 -7.55
CA LEU A 28 7.89 -6.59 -6.17
C LEU A 28 9.03 -7.59 -6.02
N ILE A 29 8.95 -8.75 -6.69
CA ILE A 29 9.93 -9.81 -6.51
C ILE A 29 11.22 -9.46 -7.25
N GLY A 30 12.34 -9.42 -6.52
CA GLY A 30 13.66 -9.13 -7.07
C GLY A 30 13.85 -7.66 -7.48
N ARG A 31 13.03 -6.76 -6.93
CA ARG A 31 13.16 -5.31 -7.13
C ARG A 31 13.49 -4.63 -5.82
N ASP A 32 14.42 -3.69 -5.92
CA ASP A 32 14.76 -2.77 -4.84
C ASP A 32 14.20 -1.40 -5.18
N TYR A 33 13.56 -0.77 -4.19
CA TYR A 33 12.95 0.54 -4.32
C TYR A 33 13.45 1.40 -3.18
N GLU A 34 13.73 2.66 -3.47
CA GLU A 34 14.12 3.63 -2.44
C GLU A 34 12.88 4.23 -1.75
N GLN A 35 11.80 4.44 -2.52
CA GLN A 35 10.62 5.17 -2.06
C GLN A 35 9.32 4.55 -2.56
N LEU A 36 8.31 4.58 -1.70
CA LEU A 36 6.92 4.25 -2.00
C LEU A 36 6.13 5.53 -2.27
N VAL A 37 5.53 5.62 -3.46
CA VAL A 37 4.65 6.74 -3.83
C VAL A 37 3.23 6.22 -4.00
N ILE A 38 2.32 6.69 -3.15
CA ILE A 38 0.90 6.33 -3.17
C ILE A 38 0.11 7.57 -3.55
N THR A 39 -0.71 7.47 -4.59
CA THR A 39 -1.56 8.56 -5.06
C THR A 39 -3.03 8.20 -4.92
N TRP A 40 -3.83 9.10 -4.38
CA TRP A 40 -5.28 8.94 -4.33
C TRP A 40 -5.93 9.44 -5.63
N GLY A 41 -6.36 8.50 -6.47
CA GLY A 41 -6.91 8.75 -7.80
C GLY A 41 -5.83 9.07 -8.84
N TYR A 42 -6.19 9.88 -9.83
CA TYR A 42 -5.26 10.45 -10.82
C TYR A 42 -5.04 11.94 -10.50
N PRO A 43 -4.28 12.29 -9.45
CA PRO A 43 -4.01 13.68 -9.15
C PRO A 43 -3.24 14.33 -10.30
N ALA A 44 -3.56 15.60 -10.59
CA ALA A 44 -2.71 16.42 -11.43
C ALA A 44 -1.29 16.48 -10.83
N ARG A 45 -0.25 16.65 -11.66
CA ARG A 45 1.16 16.57 -11.21
C ARG A 45 1.49 17.50 -10.03
N SER A 46 0.77 18.62 -9.90
CA SER A 46 0.95 19.61 -8.82
C SER A 46 0.16 19.32 -7.53
N ASP A 47 -0.75 18.32 -7.52
CA ASP A 47 -1.58 18.05 -6.34
C ASP A 47 -0.87 17.12 -5.36
N MET A 48 0.05 17.70 -4.59
CA MET A 48 0.84 17.00 -3.57
C MET A 48 -0.03 16.54 -2.37
N SER A 49 -1.18 17.17 -2.16
CA SER A 49 -2.12 16.84 -1.07
C SER A 49 -2.74 15.44 -1.18
N ARG A 50 -2.72 14.85 -2.39
CA ARG A 50 -3.21 13.49 -2.68
C ARG A 50 -2.09 12.50 -2.98
N ARG A 51 -0.83 12.90 -2.72
CA ARG A 51 0.35 12.04 -2.88
C ARG A 51 1.01 11.83 -1.52
N LEU A 52 1.25 10.58 -1.20
CA LEU A 52 1.98 10.15 -0.03
C LEU A 52 3.29 9.54 -0.52
N ILE A 53 4.41 10.19 -0.19
CA ILE A 53 5.77 9.73 -0.52
C ILE A 53 6.41 9.30 0.78
N LEU A 54 6.83 8.04 0.86
CA LEU A 54 7.37 7.42 2.06
C LEU A 54 8.60 6.59 1.68
N PRO A 55 9.53 6.33 2.61
CA PRO A 55 10.60 5.37 2.36
C PRO A 55 10.00 3.99 2.08
N TRP A 56 10.60 3.26 1.15
CA TRP A 56 10.19 1.88 0.91
C TRP A 56 10.67 0.99 2.06
N LEU A 57 9.73 0.46 2.84
CA LEU A 57 10.00 -0.41 3.99
C LEU A 57 9.91 -1.91 3.65
N GLY A 58 9.79 -2.24 2.36
CA GLY A 58 9.56 -3.60 1.89
C GLY A 58 8.11 -4.05 1.95
N TYR A 59 7.92 -5.35 1.73
CA TYR A 59 6.62 -6.00 1.78
C TYR A 59 6.74 -7.35 2.49
N GLU A 60 5.61 -7.85 2.95
CA GLU A 60 5.47 -9.21 3.48
C GLU A 60 4.30 -9.92 2.81
N MET A 61 4.37 -11.24 2.71
CA MET A 61 3.29 -12.06 2.16
C MET A 61 2.31 -12.40 3.27
N GLN A 62 1.05 -11.99 3.13
CA GLN A 62 -0.01 -12.32 4.07
C GLN A 62 -1.18 -12.98 3.35
N THR A 63 -1.95 -13.79 4.08
CA THR A 63 -3.22 -14.32 3.61
C THR A 63 -4.33 -13.61 4.34
N ILE A 64 -5.14 -12.82 3.64
CA ILE A 64 -6.23 -12.05 4.23
C ILE A 64 -7.56 -12.39 3.56
N THR A 65 -8.64 -12.25 4.33
CA THR A 65 -10.00 -12.22 3.79
C THR A 65 -10.46 -10.76 3.84
N HIS A 66 -10.68 -10.14 2.69
CA HIS A 66 -11.03 -8.71 2.61
C HIS A 66 -12.12 -8.50 1.55
N PRO A 67 -13.19 -7.74 1.85
CA PRO A 67 -14.35 -7.61 0.96
C PRO A 67 -14.00 -7.10 -0.45
N HIS A 68 -12.95 -6.29 -0.59
CA HIS A 68 -12.42 -5.85 -1.89
C HIS A 68 -11.86 -6.98 -2.77
N PHE A 69 -11.38 -8.07 -2.16
CA PHE A 69 -10.90 -9.27 -2.86
C PHE A 69 -11.92 -10.42 -2.86
N GLY A 70 -13.05 -10.25 -2.16
CA GLY A 70 -14.11 -11.23 -1.96
C GLY A 70 -14.02 -11.97 -0.62
N ASP A 71 -14.94 -12.91 -0.41
CA ASP A 71 -15.10 -13.66 0.85
C ASP A 71 -14.10 -14.81 1.01
N LYS A 72 -13.23 -15.06 0.03
CA LYS A 72 -12.23 -16.12 0.10
C LYS A 72 -10.91 -15.57 0.64
N PRO A 73 -10.17 -16.35 1.46
CA PRO A 73 -8.82 -15.99 1.82
C PRO A 73 -7.95 -15.92 0.56
N VAL A 74 -7.24 -14.81 0.39
CA VAL A 74 -6.35 -14.56 -0.75
C VAL A 74 -4.95 -14.18 -0.27
N ASN A 75 -3.94 -14.60 -1.03
CA ASN A 75 -2.57 -14.17 -0.82
C ASN A 75 -2.37 -12.74 -1.33
N VAL A 76 -1.76 -11.92 -0.50
CA VAL A 76 -1.48 -10.50 -0.80
C VAL A 76 -0.05 -10.16 -0.39
N PHE A 77 0.53 -9.24 -1.15
CA PHE A 77 1.67 -8.44 -0.76
C PHE A 77 1.20 -7.32 0.17
N ALA A 78 1.51 -7.42 1.46
CA ALA A 78 1.33 -6.37 2.44
C ALA A 78 2.55 -5.45 2.39
N ILE A 79 2.46 -4.38 1.61
CA ILE A 79 3.51 -3.36 1.47
C ILE A 79 3.47 -2.46 2.70
N ARG A 80 4.59 -2.30 3.38
CA ARG A 80 4.68 -1.45 4.57
C ARG A 80 4.62 0.03 4.21
N ILE A 81 3.69 0.76 4.83
CA ILE A 81 3.47 2.20 4.62
C ILE A 81 3.94 3.01 5.82
N SER A 82 3.71 2.51 7.04
CA SER A 82 4.22 3.15 8.25
C SER A 82 5.02 2.15 9.06
N ASP A 83 6.05 2.63 9.76
CA ASP A 83 6.94 1.82 10.58
C ASP A 83 6.25 1.25 11.84
N GLY A 84 4.95 1.48 12.02
CA GLY A 84 4.24 1.08 13.24
C GLY A 84 4.73 1.81 14.50
N VAL A 85 5.61 2.80 14.38
CA VAL A 85 6.07 3.62 15.50
C VAL A 85 4.95 4.60 15.86
N CYS A 86 4.15 4.19 16.83
CA CYS A 86 3.48 5.09 17.74
C CYS A 86 4.53 5.50 18.77
N GLU A 87 5.02 6.74 18.72
CA GLU A 87 5.58 7.41 19.92
C GLU A 87 4.44 7.94 20.79
#